data_AF-A0A518C3V4-F1
#
_entry.id   AF-A0A518C3V4-F1
#
_cell.length_a   1.000
_cell.length_b   1.000
_cell.length_c   1.000
_cell.angle_alpha   90.00
_cell.angle_beta   90.00
_cell.angle_gamma   90.00
#
_symmetry.space_group_name_H-M   'P 1'
#
loop_
_entity.id
_entity.type
_entity.pdbx_description
1 polymer ?
#
loop_
_entity_poly.entity_id
_entity_poly.type
_entity_poly.pdbx_seq_one_letter_code
_entity_poly.pdbx_strand_id
1 'polypeptide(L)' 'MAKPHRKLKKANHGARPANAKARKSKRKNIKT' A
#
# COMPACT_ATOMS: atom_id res chain seq x y z
N MET A 1 -2.35 9.64 -4.85
CA MET A 1 -0.99 10.05 -4.47
C MET A 1 -0.72 9.66 -3.02
N ALA A 2 0.08 8.61 -2.80
CA ALA A 2 0.28 8.06 -1.46
C ALA A 2 1.43 8.79 -0.75
N LYS A 3 1.13 9.45 0.37
CA LYS A 3 2.11 10.04 1.28
C LYS A 3 2.94 8.92 1.92
N PRO A 4 4.21 8.70 1.52
CA PRO A 4 4.98 7.52 1.92
C PRO A 4 5.30 7.49 3.42
N HIS A 5 5.32 8.66 4.07
CA HIS A 5 5.53 8.84 5.51
C HIS A 5 4.30 8.48 6.37
N ARG A 6 3.13 8.28 5.77
CA ARG A 6 1.89 8.06 6.52
C ARG A 6 1.62 6.55 6.65
N LYS A 7 1.73 6.01 7.87
CA LYS A 7 1.36 4.61 8.15
C LYS A 7 -0.15 4.43 7.93
N LEU A 8 -0.53 3.31 7.31
CA LEU A 8 -1.95 2.94 7.14
C LEU A 8 -2.46 2.31 8.44
N LYS A 9 -3.54 2.87 9.00
CA LYS A 9 -4.30 2.26 10.11
C LYS A 9 -5.31 1.25 9.56
N LYS A 10 -5.81 0.33 10.41
CA LYS A 10 -6.81 -0.69 10.03
C LYS A 10 -8.06 -0.07 9.39
N ALA A 11 -8.55 1.03 9.96
CA ALA A 11 -9.67 1.81 9.44
C ALA A 11 -9.44 2.42 8.04
N ASN A 12 -8.19 2.47 7.56
CA ASN A 12 -7.84 3.06 6.27
C ASN A 12 -7.63 2.00 5.17
N HIS A 13 -7.84 0.71 5.47
CA HIS A 13 -7.83 -0.34 4.46
C HIS A 13 -9.02 -0.14 3.50
N GLY A 14 -8.77 -0.13 2.18
CA GLY A 14 -9.80 0.09 1.16
C GLY A 14 -10.05 1.55 0.79
N ALA A 15 -10.01 2.48 1.76
CA ALA A 15 -10.27 3.91 1.50
C ALA A 15 -9.03 4.71 1.05
N ARG A 16 -7.81 4.25 1.35
CA ARG A 16 -6.55 4.94 0.99
C ARG A 16 -5.67 4.08 0.08
N PRO A 17 -5.19 4.60 -1.06
CA PRO A 17 -4.26 3.87 -1.91
C PRO A 17 -2.96 3.61 -1.15
N ALA A 18 -2.52 2.34 -1.13
CA ALA A 18 -1.25 1.95 -0.53
C ALA A 18 -0.09 2.68 -1.22
N ASN A 19 0.95 3.01 -0.44
CA ASN A 19 2.15 3.62 -1.00
C ASN A 19 2.77 2.74 -2.11
N ALA A 20 3.42 3.37 -3.08
CA ALA A 20 3.95 2.66 -4.25
C ALA A 20 4.95 1.56 -3.85
N LYS A 21 5.71 1.76 -2.75
CA LYS A 21 6.65 0.76 -2.21
C LYS A 21 5.93 -0.48 -1.67
N ALA A 22 4.90 -0.34 -0.83
CA ALA A 22 4.14 -1.48 -0.30
C ALA A 22 3.28 -2.16 -1.37
N ARG A 23 2.76 -1.41 -2.35
CA ARG A 23 2.07 -2.00 -3.52
C ARG A 23 3.02 -2.86 -4.34
N LYS A 24 4.22 -2.35 -4.64
CA LYS A 24 5.25 -3.10 -5.37
C LYS A 24 5.72 -4.34 -4.60
N SER A 25 5.98 -4.24 -3.29
CA SER A 25 6.39 -5.40 -2.49
C SER A 25 5.30 -6.48 -2.42
N LYS A 26 4.03 -6.11 -2.20
CA LYS A 26 2.91 -7.06 -2.26
C LYS A 26 2.79 -7.74 -3.62
N ARG A 27 2.96 -6.99 -4.71
CA ARG A 27 2.92 -7.53 -6.08
C ARG A 27 4.10 -8.43 -6.43
N LYS A 28 5.29 -8.25 -5.83
CA LYS A 28 6.43 -9.17 -6.07
C LYS A 28 6.12 -10.62 -5.68
N ASN A 29 5.29 -10.80 -4.65
CA ASN A 29 4.88 -12.11 -4.18
C ASN A 29 3.71 -12.68 -5.00
N ILE A 30 2.99 -11.81 -5.72
CA ILE A 30 1.97 -12.19 -6.69
C ILE A 30 2.70 -12.38 -8.03
N LYS A 31 3.48 -13.46 -8.13
CA LYS A 31 4.05 -13.91 -9.41
C LYS A 31 2.92 -14.52 -10.24
N THR A 32 2.31 -13.67 -11.05
CA THR A 32 1.62 -14.08 -12.29
C THR A 32 2.51 -13.69 -13.44
#